data_AF-A0A7X9EFR1-F1
#
_entry.id   AF-A0A7X9EFR1-F1
#
_cell.length_a   1.000
_cell.length_b   1.000
_cell.length_c   1.000
_cell.angle_alpha   90.00
_cell.angle_beta   90.00
_cell.angle_gamma   90.00
#
_symmetry.space_group_name_H-M   'P 1'
#
loop_
_entity.id
_entity.type
_entity.pdbx_description
1 polymer ?
#
loop_
_entity_poly.entity_id
_entity_poly.type
_entity_poly.pdbx_seq_one_letter_code
_entity_poly.pdbx_strand_id
1 'polypeptide(L)'
;GLPATFLKLPALEKFAAVRILSEYLSYGTLTYLFLYAVLIVIFTYFYMSIVFNPDELADNLKKYGGFIPGIRPGKNTAEYLYKTLTKLIFAGCLYLIIVAILPVILMSGLPLHHLWGIGSFIESSFKTMHLDWILSGFKVQFYFGGTSLLIVVGVAMDTIQQVESQLIMRHYEGFSKRTRIRGRRG
;
A
#
# COMPACT_ATOMS: atom_id res chain seq x y z
N GLY A 1 -1.48 14.58 -17.30
CA GLY A 1 -1.50 15.69 -18.27
C GLY A 1 -2.15 15.35 -19.59
N LEU A 2 -3.29 14.65 -19.60
CA LEU A 2 -4.23 14.68 -20.72
C LEU A 2 -5.53 15.25 -20.15
N PRO A 3 -5.93 16.48 -20.53
CA PRO A 3 -7.10 17.11 -19.94
C PRO A 3 -8.36 16.36 -20.36
N ALA A 4 -9.28 16.13 -19.42
CA ALA A 4 -10.62 15.62 -19.67
C ALA A 4 -11.40 16.42 -20.75
N THR A 5 -10.89 17.59 -21.12
CA THR A 5 -11.34 18.43 -22.24
C THR A 5 -11.11 17.82 -23.62
N PHE A 6 -10.03 17.04 -23.84
CA PHE A 6 -9.78 16.37 -25.12
C PHE A 6 -10.79 15.23 -25.40
N LEU A 7 -11.24 14.55 -24.35
CA LEU A 7 -12.30 13.54 -24.43
C LEU A 7 -13.70 14.16 -24.57
N LYS A 8 -13.86 15.46 -24.30
CA LYS A 8 -15.10 16.24 -24.48
C LYS A 8 -15.15 17.02 -25.80
N LEU A 9 -14.21 16.79 -26.71
CA LEU A 9 -14.31 17.35 -28.07
C LEU A 9 -15.54 16.72 -28.76
N PRO A 10 -16.47 17.52 -29.30
CA PRO A 10 -17.67 17.02 -29.97
C PRO A 10 -17.37 16.12 -31.18
N ALA A 11 -16.11 16.09 -31.65
CA ALA A 11 -15.63 15.20 -32.71
C ALA A 11 -15.36 13.75 -32.25
N LEU A 12 -14.91 13.54 -30.99
CA LEU A 12 -14.60 12.21 -30.43
C LEU A 12 -15.80 11.58 -29.71
N GLU A 13 -16.76 12.41 -29.29
CA GLU A 13 -18.05 11.98 -28.74
C GLU A 13 -18.92 11.19 -29.73
N LYS A 14 -18.62 11.19 -31.03
CA LYS A 14 -19.40 10.44 -32.03
C LYS A 14 -19.14 8.94 -32.01
N PHE A 15 -18.00 8.50 -31.47
CA PHE A 15 -17.71 7.08 -31.33
C PHE A 15 -18.33 6.54 -30.05
N ALA A 16 -19.38 5.70 -30.18
CA ALA A 16 -20.08 5.08 -29.05
C ALA A 16 -19.11 4.34 -28.10
N ALA A 17 -18.05 3.72 -28.63
CA ALA A 17 -17.02 3.07 -27.85
C ALA A 17 -16.28 4.02 -26.89
N VAL A 18 -16.01 5.27 -27.28
CA VAL A 18 -15.29 6.24 -26.45
C VAL A 18 -16.19 6.75 -25.32
N ARG A 19 -17.48 6.97 -25.59
CA ARG A 19 -18.47 7.33 -24.57
C ARG A 19 -18.64 6.23 -23.52
N ILE A 20 -18.88 5.01 -23.97
CA ILE A 20 -19.07 3.83 -23.11
C ILE A 20 -17.82 3.61 -22.25
N LEU A 21 -16.62 3.68 -22.83
CA LEU A 21 -15.37 3.53 -22.08
C LEU A 21 -15.19 4.66 -21.04
N SER A 22 -15.50 5.91 -21.40
CA SER A 22 -15.39 7.06 -20.50
C SER A 22 -16.39 7.02 -19.34
N GLU A 23 -17.58 6.43 -19.57
CA GLU A 23 -18.62 6.26 -18.56
C GLU A 23 -18.21 5.17 -17.55
N TYR A 24 -17.67 4.04 -18.03
CA TYR A 24 -17.11 3.00 -17.17
C TYR A 24 -15.84 3.41 -16.41
N LEU A 25 -14.99 4.26 -16.99
CA LEU A 25 -13.76 4.78 -16.35
C LEU A 25 -13.97 6.08 -15.55
N SER A 26 -15.21 6.60 -15.45
CA SER A 26 -15.46 7.82 -14.69
C SER A 26 -15.16 7.62 -13.20
N TYR A 27 -14.56 8.65 -12.59
CA TYR A 27 -14.24 8.65 -11.16
C TYR A 27 -15.52 8.46 -10.33
N GLY A 28 -15.59 7.35 -9.60
CA GLY A 28 -16.69 7.01 -8.70
C GLY A 28 -17.42 5.71 -9.04
N THR A 29 -17.26 5.13 -10.24
CA THR A 29 -17.93 3.85 -10.54
C THR A 29 -17.30 2.69 -9.75
N LEU A 30 -18.12 1.73 -9.31
CA LEU A 30 -17.61 0.56 -8.60
C LEU A 30 -16.70 -0.30 -9.49
N THR A 31 -16.91 -0.27 -10.82
CA THR A 31 -16.00 -0.87 -11.80
C THR A 31 -14.62 -0.25 -11.75
N TYR A 32 -14.52 1.08 -11.69
CA TYR A 32 -13.25 1.78 -11.51
C TYR A 32 -12.59 1.36 -10.19
N LEU A 33 -13.35 1.29 -9.08
CA LEU A 33 -12.82 0.87 -7.78
C LEU A 33 -12.28 -0.56 -7.80
N PHE A 34 -12.99 -1.48 -8.46
CA PHE A 34 -12.57 -2.87 -8.62
C PHE A 34 -11.30 -2.98 -9.46
N LEU A 35 -11.27 -2.32 -10.63
CA LEU A 35 -10.08 -2.26 -11.48
C LEU A 35 -8.89 -1.66 -10.73
N TYR A 36 -9.13 -0.60 -9.97
CA TYR A 36 -8.13 0.08 -9.15
C TYR A 36 -7.59 -0.83 -8.03
N ALA A 37 -8.46 -1.57 -7.34
CA ALA A 37 -8.04 -2.55 -6.33
C ALA A 37 -7.21 -3.69 -6.93
N VAL A 38 -7.61 -4.22 -8.08
CA VAL A 38 -6.83 -5.24 -8.82
C VAL A 38 -5.46 -4.70 -9.21
N LEU A 39 -5.42 -3.47 -9.72
CA LEU A 39 -4.18 -2.81 -10.11
C LEU A 39 -3.24 -2.62 -8.91
N ILE A 40 -3.76 -2.21 -7.75
CA ILE A 40 -2.98 -2.13 -6.50
C ILE A 40 -2.35 -3.48 -6.16
N VAL A 41 -3.12 -4.57 -6.15
CA VAL A 41 -2.61 -5.91 -5.80
C VAL A 41 -1.48 -6.33 -6.74
N ILE A 42 -1.67 -6.15 -8.05
CA ILE A 42 -0.66 -6.49 -9.06
C ILE A 42 0.62 -5.68 -8.81
N PHE A 43 0.51 -4.35 -8.72
CA PHE A 43 1.67 -3.48 -8.54
C PHE A 43 2.40 -3.73 -7.22
N THR A 44 1.66 -3.95 -6.12
CA THR A 44 2.27 -4.26 -4.82
C THR A 44 3.02 -5.60 -4.87
N TYR A 45 2.45 -6.63 -5.47
CA TYR A 45 3.13 -7.93 -5.62
C TYR A 45 4.42 -7.80 -6.45
N PHE A 46 4.35 -7.13 -7.61
CA PHE A 46 5.52 -6.90 -8.45
C PHE A 46 6.59 -6.08 -7.72
N TYR A 47 6.23 -4.97 -7.09
CA TYR A 47 7.15 -4.14 -6.32
C TYR A 47 7.88 -4.95 -5.24
N MET A 48 7.14 -5.71 -4.44
CA MET A 48 7.73 -6.52 -3.37
C MET A 48 8.65 -7.62 -3.91
N SER A 49 8.31 -8.26 -5.02
CA SER A 49 9.15 -9.30 -5.64
C SER A 49 10.47 -8.79 -6.20
N ILE A 50 10.49 -7.53 -6.69
CA ILE A 50 11.70 -6.92 -7.26
C ILE A 50 12.63 -6.42 -6.15
N VAL A 51 12.07 -5.82 -5.09
CA VAL A 51 12.84 -5.24 -3.99
C VAL A 51 13.33 -6.30 -3.00
N PHE A 52 12.50 -7.30 -2.71
CA PHE A 52 12.81 -8.35 -1.73
C PHE A 52 13.00 -9.69 -2.43
N ASN A 53 14.23 -9.96 -2.88
CA ASN A 53 14.62 -11.27 -3.40
C ASN A 53 14.98 -12.21 -2.23
N PRO A 54 14.16 -13.25 -1.92
CA PRO A 54 14.35 -14.11 -0.75
C PRO A 54 15.66 -14.91 -0.78
N ASP A 55 16.15 -15.25 -1.97
CA ASP A 55 17.42 -15.96 -2.16
C ASP A 55 18.60 -15.06 -1.77
N GLU A 56 18.61 -13.83 -2.26
CA GLU A 56 19.63 -12.82 -1.93
C GLU A 56 19.58 -12.45 -0.44
N LEU A 57 18.39 -12.34 0.15
CA LEU A 57 18.22 -12.09 1.58
C LEU A 57 18.81 -13.23 2.43
N ALA A 58 18.61 -14.48 2.03
CA ALA A 58 19.17 -15.64 2.73
C ALA A 58 20.70 -15.70 2.62
N ASP A 59 21.25 -15.39 1.44
CA ASP A 59 22.70 -15.36 1.21
C ASP A 59 23.37 -14.20 1.96
N ASN A 60 22.75 -13.02 1.94
CA ASN A 60 23.18 -11.87 2.75
C ASN A 60 23.19 -12.24 4.24
N LEU A 61 22.10 -12.83 4.75
CA LEU A 61 22.01 -13.24 6.15
C LEU A 61 23.16 -14.18 6.53
N LYS A 62 23.46 -15.19 5.69
CA LYS A 62 24.58 -16.11 5.88
C LYS A 62 25.94 -15.39 5.86
N LYS A 63 26.14 -14.44 4.94
CA LYS A 63 27.38 -13.67 4.79
C LYS A 63 27.65 -12.76 6.00
N TYR A 64 26.59 -12.19 6.58
CA TYR A 64 26.67 -11.36 7.78
C TYR A 64 26.67 -12.17 9.09
N GLY A 65 26.78 -13.51 9.01
CA GLY A 65 26.80 -14.39 10.20
C GLY A 65 25.45 -14.53 10.90
N GLY A 66 24.37 -14.01 10.32
CA GLY A 66 23.01 -14.19 10.79
C GLY A 66 22.46 -15.56 10.38
N PHE A 67 21.55 -16.10 11.19
CA PHE A 67 20.80 -17.30 10.85
C PHE A 67 19.45 -17.32 11.57
N ILE A 68 18.47 -18.00 10.97
CA ILE A 68 17.17 -18.20 11.58
C ILE A 68 17.26 -19.45 12.47
N PRO A 69 16.98 -19.35 13.79
CA PRO A 69 17.09 -20.51 14.68
C PRO A 69 16.15 -21.63 14.21
N GLY A 70 16.65 -22.86 14.20
CA GLY A 70 15.91 -24.05 13.78
C GLY A 70 15.95 -24.37 12.28
N ILE A 71 16.52 -23.50 11.43
CA ILE A 71 16.59 -23.72 9.96
C ILE A 71 18.04 -23.65 9.50
N ARG A 72 18.48 -24.62 8.68
CA ARG A 72 19.86 -24.67 8.15
C ARG A 72 20.09 -23.51 7.15
N PRO A 73 21.17 -22.71 7.29
CA PRO A 73 21.44 -21.56 6.42
C PRO A 73 21.58 -21.92 4.93
N GLY A 74 21.00 -21.10 4.06
CA GLY A 74 21.03 -21.24 2.60
C GLY A 74 19.63 -21.46 2.02
N LYS A 75 19.47 -22.44 1.13
CA LYS A 75 18.20 -22.71 0.42
C LYS A 75 16.98 -22.87 1.35
N ASN A 76 17.13 -23.55 2.47
CA ASN A 76 16.04 -23.75 3.42
C ASN A 76 15.61 -22.43 4.09
N THR A 77 16.55 -21.51 4.30
CA THR A 77 16.27 -20.15 4.79
C THR A 77 15.50 -19.35 3.74
N ALA A 78 15.91 -19.41 2.47
CA ALA A 78 15.22 -18.73 1.37
C ALA A 78 13.77 -19.22 1.22
N GLU A 79 13.53 -20.53 1.30
CA GLU A 79 12.18 -21.09 1.21
C GLU A 79 11.29 -20.68 2.39
N TYR A 80 11.86 -20.59 3.60
CA TYR A 80 11.15 -20.06 4.77
C TYR A 80 10.80 -18.58 4.61
N LEU A 81 11.76 -17.78 4.14
CA LEU A 81 11.55 -16.35 3.86
C LEU A 81 10.47 -16.18 2.79
N TYR A 82 10.52 -16.97 1.71
CA TYR A 82 9.51 -16.95 0.65
C TYR A 82 8.09 -17.21 1.18
N LYS A 83 7.90 -18.26 1.99
CA LYS A 83 6.60 -18.60 2.60
C LYS A 83 6.10 -17.48 3.52
N THR A 84 7.01 -16.88 4.30
CA THR A 84 6.67 -15.81 5.24
C THR A 84 6.30 -14.52 4.50
N LEU A 85 7.13 -14.10 3.53
CA LEU A 85 6.92 -12.92 2.71
C LEU A 85 5.60 -13.02 1.93
N THR A 86 5.31 -14.17 1.33
CA THR A 86 4.07 -14.38 0.58
C THR A 86 2.82 -14.17 1.45
N LYS A 87 2.82 -14.70 2.68
CA LYS A 87 1.71 -14.51 3.62
C LYS A 87 1.56 -13.05 4.07
N LEU A 88 2.69 -12.37 4.29
CA LEU A 88 2.71 -10.96 4.66
C LEU A 88 2.20 -10.07 3.52
N ILE A 89 2.59 -10.35 2.28
CA ILE A 89 2.13 -9.61 1.09
C ILE A 89 0.62 -9.78 0.91
N PHE A 90 0.07 -10.98 1.14
CA PHE A 90 -1.37 -11.22 1.06
C PHE A 90 -2.14 -10.35 2.07
N ALA A 91 -1.69 -10.29 3.32
CA ALA A 91 -2.28 -9.42 4.34
C ALA A 91 -2.08 -7.92 4.01
N GLY A 92 -0.90 -7.56 3.50
CA GLY A 92 -0.57 -6.19 3.10
C GLY A 92 -1.43 -5.68 1.95
N CYS A 93 -1.69 -6.51 0.94
CA CYS A 93 -2.57 -6.16 -0.18
C CYS A 93 -3.99 -5.87 0.30
N LEU A 94 -4.53 -6.69 1.22
CA LEU A 94 -5.84 -6.45 1.82
C LEU A 94 -5.88 -5.13 2.59
N TYR A 95 -4.83 -4.84 3.37
CA TYR A 95 -4.71 -3.57 4.07
C TYR A 95 -4.64 -2.37 3.11
N LEU A 96 -3.84 -2.45 2.06
CA LEU A 96 -3.70 -1.37 1.08
C LEU A 96 -5.00 -1.09 0.33
N ILE A 97 -5.79 -2.12 0.00
CA ILE A 97 -7.12 -1.94 -0.60
C ILE A 97 -8.02 -1.15 0.35
N ILE A 98 -8.06 -1.49 1.63
CA ILE A 98 -8.89 -0.78 2.62
C ILE A 98 -8.48 0.69 2.71
N VAL A 99 -7.18 0.98 2.83
CA VAL A 99 -6.66 2.35 2.92
C VAL A 99 -6.90 3.12 1.63
N ALA A 100 -6.81 2.48 0.47
CA ALA A 100 -7.06 3.11 -0.82
C ALA A 100 -8.54 3.45 -1.05
N ILE A 101 -9.46 2.66 -0.50
CA ILE A 101 -10.91 2.91 -0.55
C ILE A 101 -11.32 4.07 0.39
N LEU A 102 -10.62 4.24 1.51
CA LEU A 102 -10.93 5.26 2.52
C LEU A 102 -11.07 6.69 1.94
N PRO A 103 -10.10 7.26 1.20
CA PRO A 103 -10.25 8.61 0.64
C PRO A 103 -11.37 8.70 -0.40
N VAL A 104 -11.66 7.63 -1.15
CA VAL A 104 -12.76 7.58 -2.11
C VAL A 104 -14.10 7.72 -1.39
N ILE A 105 -14.30 6.97 -0.30
CA ILE A 105 -15.50 7.07 0.54
C ILE A 105 -15.63 8.49 1.11
N LEU A 106 -14.54 9.10 1.60
CA LEU A 106 -14.58 10.45 2.18
C LEU A 106 -14.89 11.56 1.15
N MET A 107 -14.40 11.45 -0.08
CA MET A 107 -14.53 12.50 -1.11
C MET A 107 -15.84 12.41 -1.91
N SER A 108 -16.19 11.23 -2.43
CA SER A 108 -17.31 11.08 -3.39
C SER A 108 -18.50 10.30 -2.84
N GLY A 109 -18.38 9.68 -1.66
CA GLY A 109 -19.33 8.64 -1.24
C GLY A 109 -19.27 7.41 -2.16
N LEU A 110 -20.05 6.37 -1.86
CA LEU A 110 -20.19 5.16 -2.67
C LEU A 110 -21.40 5.27 -3.61
N PRO A 111 -21.26 5.65 -4.90
CA PRO A 111 -22.38 5.65 -5.83
C PRO A 111 -22.61 4.23 -6.36
N LEU A 112 -23.55 3.51 -5.74
CA LEU A 112 -23.88 2.11 -6.02
C LEU A 112 -24.69 1.88 -7.32
N HIS A 113 -24.95 2.92 -8.11
CA HIS A 113 -26.02 2.93 -9.11
C HIS A 113 -25.73 2.18 -10.43
N HIS A 114 -24.48 1.83 -10.72
CA HIS A 114 -24.11 1.23 -12.01
C HIS A 114 -24.06 -0.32 -12.01
N LEU A 115 -24.01 -0.97 -10.83
CA LEU A 115 -23.89 -2.43 -10.78
C LEU A 115 -25.15 -3.13 -11.30
N TRP A 116 -24.93 -4.14 -12.13
CA TRP A 116 -25.92 -5.16 -12.44
C TRP A 116 -26.42 -5.82 -11.15
N GLY A 117 -27.64 -5.46 -10.73
CA GLY A 117 -28.46 -6.19 -9.75
C GLY A 117 -28.11 -6.06 -8.25
N ILE A 118 -26.85 -5.85 -7.87
CA ILE A 118 -26.42 -5.84 -6.45
C ILE A 118 -26.44 -4.43 -5.80
N GLY A 119 -26.41 -3.37 -6.62
CA GLY A 119 -26.35 -1.98 -6.13
C GLY A 119 -27.50 -1.61 -5.19
N SER A 120 -28.72 -1.99 -5.53
CA SER A 120 -29.94 -1.68 -4.76
C SER A 120 -30.04 -2.45 -3.42
N PHE A 121 -29.52 -3.68 -3.36
CA PHE A 121 -29.50 -4.47 -2.13
C PHE A 121 -28.46 -3.96 -1.13
N ILE A 122 -27.26 -3.61 -1.61
CA ILE A 122 -26.20 -3.04 -0.77
C ILE A 122 -26.60 -1.65 -0.28
N GLU A 123 -27.20 -0.82 -1.14
CA GLU A 123 -27.67 0.52 -0.78
C GLU A 123 -28.77 0.46 0.28
N SER A 124 -29.71 -0.49 0.15
CA SER A 124 -30.74 -0.73 1.16
C SER A 124 -30.16 -1.22 2.48
N SER A 125 -29.21 -2.16 2.45
CA SER A 125 -28.58 -2.72 3.66
C SER A 125 -27.75 -1.69 4.43
N PHE A 126 -27.01 -0.82 3.72
CA PHE A 126 -26.21 0.24 4.35
C PHE A 126 -27.08 1.37 4.90
N LYS A 127 -28.18 1.71 4.23
CA LYS A 127 -29.14 2.74 4.67
C LYS A 127 -29.95 2.29 5.89
N THR A 128 -30.31 1.01 6.00
CA THR A 128 -30.97 0.44 7.19
C THR A 128 -30.04 0.42 8.42
N MET A 129 -28.73 0.46 8.21
CA MET A 129 -27.71 0.43 9.27
C MET A 129 -27.15 1.83 9.62
N HIS A 130 -27.85 2.92 9.26
CA HIS A 130 -27.49 4.32 9.61
C HIS A 130 -26.06 4.75 9.21
N LEU A 131 -25.47 4.11 8.19
CA LEU A 131 -24.14 4.45 7.69
C LEU A 131 -24.20 5.49 6.56
N ASP A 132 -25.04 6.51 6.71
CA ASP A 132 -25.25 7.57 5.71
C ASP A 132 -23.98 8.37 5.41
N TRP A 133 -23.05 8.42 6.38
CA TRP A 133 -21.75 9.09 6.23
C TRP A 133 -20.83 8.40 5.20
N ILE A 134 -21.00 7.09 4.99
CA ILE A 134 -20.24 6.31 3.99
C ILE A 134 -20.81 6.53 2.58
N LEU A 135 -22.12 6.77 2.49
CA LEU A 135 -22.82 6.98 1.22
C LEU A 135 -22.78 8.43 0.74
N SER A 136 -22.89 9.40 1.65
CA SER A 136 -22.91 10.83 1.31
C SER A 136 -21.52 11.45 1.16
N GLY A 137 -20.49 10.80 1.72
CA GLY A 137 -19.13 11.33 1.78
C GLY A 137 -19.05 12.59 2.64
N PHE A 138 -17.96 12.78 3.38
CA PHE A 138 -17.81 13.98 4.22
C PHE A 138 -17.59 15.28 3.41
N LYS A 139 -17.59 15.22 2.05
CA LYS A 139 -17.38 16.36 1.12
C LYS A 139 -16.28 17.32 1.57
N VAL A 140 -15.22 16.78 2.19
CA VAL A 140 -14.12 17.57 2.72
C VAL A 140 -13.26 18.03 1.55
N GLN A 141 -13.21 19.33 1.32
CA GLN A 141 -12.25 19.92 0.39
C GLN A 141 -10.91 20.03 1.11
N PHE A 142 -9.97 19.13 0.79
CA PHE A 142 -8.61 19.23 1.30
C PHE A 142 -7.90 20.41 0.62
N TYR A 143 -7.77 21.53 1.34
CA TYR A 143 -7.05 22.73 0.90
C TYR A 143 -5.52 22.58 0.94
N PHE A 144 -5.01 21.52 1.57
CA PHE A 144 -3.62 21.08 1.42
C PHE A 144 -3.50 20.32 0.08
N GLY A 145 -2.92 20.96 -0.93
CA GLY A 145 -2.72 20.32 -2.25
C GLY A 145 -1.90 19.03 -2.15
N GLY A 146 -2.07 18.14 -3.14
CA GLY A 146 -1.33 16.86 -3.18
C GLY A 146 0.20 17.05 -3.09
N THR A 147 0.73 18.18 -3.58
CA THR A 147 2.15 18.53 -3.47
C THR A 147 2.59 18.83 -2.04
N SER A 148 1.80 19.57 -1.25
CA SER A 148 2.15 19.84 0.15
C SER A 148 2.05 18.57 1.00
N LEU A 149 1.08 17.69 0.72
CA LEU A 149 1.00 16.38 1.37
C LEU A 149 2.23 15.51 1.05
N LEU A 150 2.65 15.45 -0.21
CA LEU A 150 3.84 14.69 -0.64
C LEU A 150 5.12 15.23 0.01
N ILE A 151 5.29 16.55 0.08
CA ILE A 151 6.46 17.18 0.73
C ILE A 151 6.45 16.88 2.24
N VAL A 152 5.30 17.03 2.91
CA VAL A 152 5.18 16.78 4.35
C VAL A 152 5.49 15.33 4.69
N VAL A 153 4.94 14.37 3.94
CA VAL A 153 5.21 12.94 4.18
C VAL A 153 6.67 12.59 3.85
N GLY A 154 7.24 13.15 2.78
CA GLY A 154 8.64 12.94 2.42
C GLY A 154 9.60 13.44 3.49
N VAL A 155 9.46 14.71 3.89
CA VAL A 155 10.30 15.33 4.94
C VAL A 155 10.11 14.63 6.29
N ALA A 156 8.87 14.24 6.64
CA ALA A 156 8.61 13.52 7.88
C ALA A 156 9.33 12.16 7.90
N MET A 157 9.27 11.39 6.80
CA MET A 157 9.98 10.10 6.71
C MET A 157 11.51 10.27 6.78
N ASP A 158 12.06 11.26 6.07
CA ASP A 158 13.50 11.57 6.14
C ASP A 158 13.92 11.96 7.57
N THR A 159 13.10 12.76 8.24
CA THR A 159 13.36 13.19 9.62
C THR A 159 13.27 12.01 10.60
N ILE A 160 12.28 11.13 10.46
CA ILE A 160 12.13 9.93 11.30
C ILE A 160 13.34 9.01 11.13
N GLN A 161 13.77 8.75 9.89
CA GLN A 161 14.94 7.92 9.62
C GLN A 161 16.22 8.52 10.22
N GLN A 162 16.38 9.84 10.15
CA GLN A 162 17.50 10.54 10.80
C GLN A 162 17.47 10.37 12.32
N VAL A 163 16.31 10.52 12.96
CA VAL A 163 16.16 10.34 14.41
C VAL A 163 16.45 8.89 14.82
N GLU A 164 15.94 7.89 14.09
CA GLU A 164 16.21 6.47 14.37
C GLU A 164 17.70 6.15 14.26
N SER A 165 18.41 6.68 13.25
CA SER A 165 19.86 6.45 13.10
C SER A 165 20.66 6.94 14.32
N GLN A 166 20.26 8.08 14.90
CA GLN A 166 20.88 8.64 16.10
C GLN A 166 20.52 7.83 17.36
N LEU A 167 19.29 7.35 17.45
CA LEU A 167 18.84 6.51 18.56
C LEU A 167 19.59 5.17 18.60
N ILE A 168 19.86 4.56 17.43
CA ILE A 168 20.62 3.31 17.33
C ILE A 168 22.06 3.50 17.84
N MET A 169 22.73 4.59 17.46
CA MET A 169 24.08 4.90 17.94
C MET A 169 24.14 5.04 19.46
N ARG A 170 23.13 5.69 20.07
CA ARG A 170 23.05 5.84 21.53
C ARG A 170 22.81 4.51 22.26
N HIS A 171 22.04 3.58 21.68
CA HIS A 171 21.80 2.25 22.25
C HIS A 171 22.96 1.25 22.05
N TYR A 172 23.91 1.55 21.14
CA TYR A 172 25.10 0.73 20.91
C TYR A 172 26.19 0.92 21.99
N GLU A 173 26.27 2.10 22.63
CA GLU A 173 27.28 2.38 23.67
C GLU A 173 27.05 1.62 24.99
N GLY A 174 25.79 1.24 25.29
CA GLY A 174 25.42 0.55 26.52
C GLY A 174 25.89 -0.91 26.61
N PHE A 175 26.14 -1.56 25.47
CA PHE A 175 26.53 -2.99 25.41
C PHE A 175 28.03 -3.22 25.10
N SER A 176 28.78 -2.19 24.66
CA SER A 176 30.21 -2.34 24.35
C SER A 176 31.15 -2.22 25.58
N LYS A 177 30.64 -1.91 26.77
CA LYS A 177 31.49 -1.64 27.94
C LYS A 177 31.38 -2.76 29.00
N ARG A 178 32.47 -3.54 29.07
CA ARG A 178 32.95 -4.43 30.15
C ARG A 178 32.70 -5.94 29.99
N THR A 179 33.39 -6.55 29.03
CA THR A 179 34.03 -7.86 29.29
C THR A 179 35.53 -7.63 29.37
N ARG A 180 36.02 -7.31 30.57
CA ARG A 180 37.45 -7.27 30.87
C ARG A 180 37.95 -8.70 30.79
N ILE A 181 38.52 -9.08 29.65
CA ILE A 181 39.22 -10.37 29.46
C ILE A 181 40.44 -10.34 30.39
N ARG A 182 40.28 -10.95 31.56
CA ARG A 182 41.33 -11.17 32.54
C ARG A 182 42.10 -12.41 32.09
N GLY A 183 43.18 -12.20 31.34
CA GLY A 183 44.11 -13.25 30.96
C GLY A 183 44.66 -13.95 32.20
N ARG A 184 44.38 -15.24 32.36
CA ARG A 184 45.05 -16.10 33.33
C ARG A 184 46.27 -16.69 32.62
N ARG A 185 47.41 -16.03 32.75
CA ARG A 185 48.71 -16.68 32.51
C ARG A 185 48.99 -17.57 33.72
N GLY A 186 48.77 -18.86 33.54
CA GLY A 186 49.55 -19.92 34.19
C GLY A 186 50.57 -20.42 33.18
#